data_AF-A0A950SY22-F1
#
_entry.id   AF-A0A950SY22-F1
#
_cell.length_a   1.000
_cell.length_b   1.000
_cell.length_c   1.000
_cell.angle_alpha   90.00
_cell.angle_beta   90.00
_cell.angle_gamma   90.00
#
_symmetry.space_group_name_H-M   'P 1'
#
loop_
_entity.id
_entity.type
_entity.pdbx_description
1 polymer ?
#
loop_
_entity_poly.entity_id
_entity_poly.type
_entity_poly.pdbx_seq_one_letter_code
_entity_poly.pdbx_strand_id
1 'polypeptide(L)'
;MAYHLEGQLLEVCDCRVLCPCWIGEDPDNGTCDSVLAYHFDKGTIDGVDVAGRTIAMVSHIPGNVLQGNFRVALYVDEGASQSQQEALLNVYSGKLGGPIADFAKLVGEVVSVERAAITFDVHEGRGTLKIGEVSYAELEPYKGADGSTTTLSNTIFSTVPGAPVFVGKAATYRSKQPALGHDLNLTGHNALQSAFVFDG
;
A
#
# COMPACT_ATOMS: atom_id res chain seq x y z
N MET A 1 17.83 -8.13 -15.22
CA MET A 1 17.55 -7.70 -13.85
C MET A 1 16.36 -8.53 -13.44
N ALA A 2 16.47 -9.24 -12.33
CA ALA A 2 15.45 -10.19 -11.92
C ALA A 2 15.08 -9.92 -10.47
N TYR A 3 13.79 -9.80 -10.20
CA TYR A 3 13.29 -9.76 -8.84
C TYR A 3 12.18 -10.77 -8.62
N HIS A 4 12.09 -11.25 -7.39
CA HIS A 4 10.98 -12.04 -6.88
C HIS A 4 10.62 -11.48 -5.52
N LEU A 5 9.37 -11.06 -5.33
CA LEU A 5 8.88 -10.43 -4.10
C LEU A 5 7.57 -11.10 -3.70
N GLU A 6 7.50 -11.62 -2.48
CA GLU A 6 6.32 -12.24 -1.87
C GLU A 6 6.03 -11.53 -0.55
N GLY A 7 4.78 -11.18 -0.30
CA GLY A 7 4.46 -10.50 0.94
C GLY A 7 3.02 -10.04 1.11
N GLN A 8 2.86 -9.05 1.99
CA GLN A 8 1.57 -8.48 2.36
C GLN A 8 1.46 -7.04 1.88
N LEU A 9 0.38 -6.76 1.17
CA LEU A 9 -0.05 -5.43 0.79
C LEU A 9 -1.09 -4.92 1.79
N LEU A 10 -0.96 -3.66 2.19
CA LEU A 10 -2.00 -2.93 2.90
C LEU A 10 -2.31 -1.60 2.21
N GLU A 11 -3.60 -1.34 2.00
CA GLU A 11 -4.16 -0.06 1.57
C GLU A 11 -5.15 0.48 2.60
N VAL A 12 -4.99 1.75 2.98
CA VAL A 12 -5.96 2.48 3.79
C VAL A 12 -6.20 3.82 3.14
N CYS A 13 -7.47 4.20 2.94
CA CYS A 13 -7.83 5.46 2.30
C CYS A 13 -9.02 6.13 3.00
N ASP A 14 -9.30 7.36 2.58
CA ASP A 14 -10.38 8.22 3.06
C ASP A 14 -11.77 7.89 2.47
N CYS A 15 -11.91 6.78 1.72
CA CYS A 15 -13.21 6.24 1.34
C CYS A 15 -13.90 5.60 2.55
N ARG A 16 -15.23 5.48 2.53
CA ARG A 16 -16.04 5.06 3.68
C ARG A 16 -15.84 3.60 4.08
N VAL A 17 -16.37 2.62 3.34
CA VAL A 17 -16.52 1.24 3.90
C VAL A 17 -16.17 0.14 2.91
N LEU A 18 -16.16 0.43 1.60
CA LEU A 18 -15.31 -0.31 0.67
C LEU A 18 -14.79 0.66 -0.39
N CYS A 19 -13.48 0.65 -0.65
CA CYS A 19 -12.88 1.49 -1.69
C CYS A 19 -13.51 1.16 -3.06
N PRO A 20 -14.26 2.09 -3.68
CA PRO A 20 -14.90 1.84 -4.97
C PRO A 20 -13.89 1.57 -6.08
N CYS A 21 -12.67 2.12 -5.96
CA CYS A 21 -11.59 1.96 -6.93
C CYS A 21 -11.21 0.50 -7.19
N TRP A 22 -11.36 -0.39 -6.20
CA TRP A 22 -11.06 -1.82 -6.35
C TRP A 22 -12.00 -2.54 -7.34
N ILE A 23 -13.16 -1.96 -7.64
CA ILE A 23 -14.08 -2.41 -8.70
C ILE A 23 -14.15 -1.43 -9.89
N GLY A 24 -13.31 -0.39 -9.91
CA GLY A 24 -13.11 0.51 -11.06
C GLY A 24 -13.86 1.82 -11.00
N GLU A 25 -14.65 2.02 -9.94
CA GLU A 25 -15.40 3.24 -9.71
C GLU A 25 -14.51 4.36 -9.12
N ASP A 26 -15.01 5.59 -9.16
CA ASP A 26 -14.32 6.76 -8.61
C ASP A 26 -14.29 6.73 -7.07
N PRO A 27 -13.27 7.33 -6.42
CA PRO A 27 -13.22 7.42 -4.97
C PRO A 27 -14.38 8.26 -4.42
N ASP A 28 -14.85 7.94 -3.21
CA ASP A 28 -16.05 8.55 -2.60
C ASP A 28 -16.01 10.09 -2.57
N ASN A 29 -14.82 10.67 -2.41
CA ASN A 29 -14.62 12.11 -2.24
C ASN A 29 -14.18 12.81 -3.53
N GLY A 30 -14.14 12.10 -4.67
CA GLY A 30 -13.58 12.61 -5.94
C GLY A 30 -12.04 12.73 -5.96
N THR A 31 -11.39 12.50 -4.82
CA THR A 31 -9.95 12.34 -4.63
C THR A 31 -9.72 11.15 -3.69
N CYS A 32 -8.50 10.65 -3.64
CA CYS A 32 -8.11 9.60 -2.71
C CYS A 32 -6.84 10.01 -1.96
N ASP A 33 -6.97 10.17 -0.64
CA ASP A 33 -5.87 10.37 0.29
C ASP A 33 -5.61 9.05 1.02
N SER A 34 -4.47 8.43 0.72
CA SER A 34 -4.21 7.04 1.11
C SER A 34 -2.82 6.80 1.67
N VAL A 35 -2.69 5.69 2.38
CA VAL A 35 -1.42 5.02 2.67
C VAL A 35 -1.44 3.62 2.06
N LEU A 36 -0.35 3.28 1.40
CA LEU A 36 -0.07 2.00 0.76
C LEU A 36 1.21 1.43 1.36
N ALA A 37 1.24 0.17 1.78
CA ALA A 37 2.44 -0.46 2.31
C ALA A 37 2.61 -1.88 1.74
N TYR A 38 3.84 -2.21 1.37
CA TYR A 38 4.27 -3.54 0.96
C TYR A 38 5.28 -4.06 1.97
N HIS A 39 4.89 -5.07 2.74
CA HIS A 39 5.77 -5.84 3.60
C HIS A 39 6.27 -7.07 2.84
N PHE A 40 7.57 -7.33 2.84
CA PHE A 40 8.16 -8.45 2.14
C PHE A 40 8.39 -9.63 3.10
N ASP A 41 7.54 -10.66 3.02
CA ASP A 41 7.72 -11.90 3.76
C ASP A 41 8.95 -12.65 3.22
N LYS A 42 9.13 -12.64 1.89
CA LYS A 42 10.31 -13.12 1.19
C LYS A 42 10.59 -12.21 -0.01
N GLY A 43 11.87 -12.04 -0.35
CA GLY A 43 12.15 -11.40 -1.63
C GLY A 43 13.62 -11.17 -1.91
N THR A 44 13.96 -11.18 -3.19
CA THR A 44 15.29 -10.87 -3.69
C THR A 44 15.20 -9.96 -4.90
N ILE A 45 16.07 -8.95 -4.95
CA ILE A 45 16.18 -7.99 -6.05
C ILE A 45 17.63 -7.99 -6.50
N ASP A 46 17.91 -8.49 -7.72
CA ASP A 46 19.27 -8.59 -8.26
C ASP A 46 20.28 -9.22 -7.26
N GLY A 47 19.83 -10.22 -6.51
CA GLY A 47 20.62 -10.94 -5.49
C GLY A 47 20.66 -10.29 -4.10
N VAL A 48 20.04 -9.11 -3.91
CA VAL A 48 19.89 -8.48 -2.59
C VAL A 48 18.63 -9.01 -1.92
N ASP A 49 18.78 -9.66 -0.76
CA ASP A 49 17.66 -10.09 0.08
C ASP A 49 16.98 -8.88 0.73
N VAL A 50 15.66 -8.78 0.58
CA VAL A 50 14.81 -7.71 1.13
C VAL A 50 13.75 -8.24 2.10
N ALA A 51 13.81 -9.51 2.50
CA ALA A 51 12.88 -10.09 3.46
C ALA A 51 12.84 -9.32 4.79
N GLY A 52 11.64 -9.23 5.36
CA GLY A 52 11.34 -8.50 6.59
C GLY A 52 11.43 -6.98 6.47
N ARG A 53 11.67 -6.42 5.28
CA ARG A 53 11.62 -4.98 5.03
C ARG A 53 10.21 -4.56 4.63
N THR A 54 9.95 -3.26 4.74
CA THR A 54 8.70 -2.65 4.28
C THR A 54 9.02 -1.40 3.46
N ILE A 55 8.29 -1.21 2.36
CA ILE A 55 8.22 0.08 1.66
C ILE A 55 6.77 0.57 1.71
N ALA A 56 6.59 1.85 1.98
CA ALA A 56 5.29 2.46 2.08
C ALA A 56 5.21 3.77 1.31
N MET A 57 3.98 4.19 0.99
CA MET A 57 3.67 5.38 0.23
C MET A 57 2.50 6.08 0.89
N VAL A 58 2.63 7.37 1.15
CA VAL A 58 1.48 8.24 1.39
C VAL A 58 1.17 8.92 0.07
N SER A 59 -0.09 8.90 -0.36
CA SER A 59 -0.47 9.27 -1.72
C SER A 59 -1.70 10.17 -1.72
N HIS A 60 -1.61 11.25 -2.50
CA HIS A 60 -2.76 12.04 -2.94
C HIS A 60 -3.03 11.75 -4.41
N ILE A 61 -4.27 11.33 -4.72
CA ILE A 61 -4.67 10.93 -6.06
C ILE A 61 -5.87 11.77 -6.50
N PRO A 62 -5.77 12.52 -7.62
CA PRO A 62 -6.91 13.22 -8.18
C PRO A 62 -7.80 12.24 -8.97
N GLY A 63 -9.06 12.11 -8.58
CA GLY A 63 -10.02 11.27 -9.30
C GLY A 63 -9.70 9.78 -9.26
N ASN A 64 -10.04 9.09 -10.35
CA ASN A 64 -9.92 7.64 -10.45
C ASN A 64 -8.45 7.18 -10.45
N VAL A 65 -8.14 6.16 -9.64
CA VAL A 65 -6.78 5.61 -9.50
C VAL A 65 -6.20 5.08 -10.81
N LEU A 66 -7.03 4.62 -11.75
CA LEU A 66 -6.57 4.11 -13.04
C LEU A 66 -6.16 5.24 -14.01
N GLN A 67 -6.51 6.49 -13.72
CA GLN A 67 -6.12 7.65 -14.51
C GLN A 67 -4.75 8.22 -14.10
N GLY A 68 -4.15 7.68 -13.03
CA GLY A 68 -2.82 8.06 -12.57
C GLY A 68 -2.77 9.46 -11.95
N ASN A 69 -1.67 10.19 -12.20
CA ASN A 69 -1.37 11.49 -11.60
C ASN A 69 -1.19 11.45 -10.07
N PHE A 70 -0.68 10.34 -9.53
CA PHE A 70 -0.49 10.24 -8.10
C PHE A 70 0.63 11.16 -7.68
N ARG A 71 0.44 11.86 -6.56
CA ARG A 71 1.50 12.56 -5.85
C ARG A 71 1.85 11.73 -4.62
N VAL A 72 3.09 11.27 -4.51
CA VAL A 72 3.47 10.26 -3.51
C VAL A 72 4.69 10.67 -2.70
N ALA A 73 4.64 10.44 -1.39
CA ALA A 73 5.79 10.45 -0.50
C ALA A 73 6.18 9.00 -0.19
N LEU A 74 7.38 8.60 -0.56
CA LEU A 74 7.90 7.24 -0.40
C LEU A 74 8.66 7.10 0.93
N TYR A 75 8.42 6.01 1.64
CA TYR A 75 9.08 5.66 2.89
C TYR A 75 9.70 4.27 2.79
N VAL A 76 11.00 4.17 3.01
CA VAL A 76 11.71 2.91 3.14
C VAL A 76 11.99 2.65 4.62
N ASP A 77 11.78 1.41 5.06
CA ASP A 77 12.11 0.99 6.42
C ASP A 77 13.56 1.38 6.80
N GLU A 78 13.71 2.07 7.92
CA GLU A 78 15.00 2.52 8.46
C GLU A 78 15.93 1.34 8.84
N GLY A 79 15.37 0.15 9.07
CA GLY A 79 16.11 -1.07 9.29
C GLY A 79 16.76 -1.65 8.02
N ALA A 80 16.42 -1.13 6.83
CA ALA A 80 17.08 -1.53 5.59
C ALA A 80 18.56 -1.11 5.57
N SER A 81 19.42 -1.96 4.99
CA SER A 81 20.75 -1.53 4.58
C SER A 81 20.68 -0.61 3.37
N GLN A 82 21.78 0.08 3.06
CA GLN A 82 21.86 0.96 1.90
C GLN A 82 21.58 0.21 0.58
N SER A 83 22.10 -1.01 0.43
CA SER A 83 21.86 -1.85 -0.76
C SER A 83 20.40 -2.29 -0.87
N GLN A 84 19.76 -2.65 0.24
CA GLN A 84 18.32 -2.96 0.26
C GLN A 84 17.48 -1.75 -0.12
N GLN A 85 17.80 -0.57 0.42
CA GLN A 85 17.10 0.66 0.07
C GLN A 85 17.22 0.98 -1.42
N GLU A 86 18.44 0.92 -1.98
CA GLU A 86 18.66 1.17 -3.40
C GLU A 86 17.91 0.15 -4.28
N ALA A 87 17.95 -1.13 -3.93
CA ALA A 87 17.24 -2.19 -4.63
C ALA A 87 15.71 -1.96 -4.63
N LEU A 88 15.13 -1.67 -3.46
CA LEU A 88 13.70 -1.36 -3.34
C LEU A 88 13.32 -0.13 -4.16
N LEU A 89 14.09 0.96 -4.09
CA LEU A 89 13.82 2.17 -4.87
C LEU A 89 13.94 1.93 -6.38
N ASN A 90 14.86 1.07 -6.83
CA ASN A 90 14.97 0.72 -8.25
C ASN A 90 13.75 -0.06 -8.75
N VAL A 91 13.22 -0.98 -7.95
CA VAL A 91 11.98 -1.69 -8.28
C VAL A 91 10.78 -0.74 -8.30
N TYR A 92 10.57 0.04 -7.23
CA TYR A 92 9.39 0.89 -7.06
C TYR A 92 9.43 2.19 -7.87
N SER A 93 10.56 2.53 -8.49
CA SER A 93 10.64 3.54 -9.56
C SER A 93 10.32 2.95 -10.95
N GLY A 94 10.04 1.65 -11.05
CA GLY A 94 9.71 0.96 -12.28
C GLY A 94 10.89 0.60 -13.18
N LYS A 95 12.14 0.88 -12.76
CA LYS A 95 13.34 0.61 -13.58
C LYS A 95 13.54 -0.86 -13.91
N LEU A 96 13.05 -1.76 -13.04
CA LEU A 96 13.21 -3.20 -13.20
C LEU A 96 12.03 -3.87 -13.94
N GLY A 97 11.02 -3.11 -14.40
CA GLY A 97 9.89 -3.68 -15.13
C GLY A 97 8.91 -4.46 -14.23
N GLY A 98 8.13 -5.35 -14.85
CA GLY A 98 7.11 -6.17 -14.19
C GLY A 98 5.90 -5.38 -13.66
N PRO A 99 5.03 -6.02 -12.86
CA PRO A 99 3.79 -5.41 -12.36
C PRO A 99 4.01 -4.10 -11.58
N ILE A 100 5.13 -4.00 -10.85
CA ILE A 100 5.45 -2.78 -10.10
C ILE A 100 5.79 -1.61 -11.04
N ALA A 101 6.38 -1.86 -12.22
CA ALA A 101 6.58 -0.81 -13.21
C ALA A 101 5.28 -0.30 -13.83
N ASP A 102 4.25 -1.15 -13.94
CA ASP A 102 2.92 -0.70 -14.37
C ASP A 102 2.26 0.19 -13.32
N PHE A 103 2.39 -0.16 -12.03
CA PHE A 103 1.99 0.74 -10.94
C PHE A 103 2.77 2.06 -10.95
N ALA A 104 4.09 2.01 -11.16
CA ALA A 104 4.94 3.21 -11.19
C ALA A 104 4.53 4.21 -12.28
N LYS A 105 3.91 3.75 -13.40
CA LYS A 105 3.38 4.64 -14.45
C LYS A 105 2.19 5.51 -13.99
N LEU A 106 1.50 5.11 -12.92
CA LEU A 106 0.39 5.89 -12.34
C LEU A 106 0.91 7.05 -11.49
N VAL A 107 2.17 7.01 -11.07
CA VAL A 107 2.81 8.05 -10.27
C VAL A 107 3.22 9.22 -11.17
N GLY A 108 2.61 10.39 -10.96
CA GLY A 108 2.95 11.62 -11.67
C GLY A 108 4.06 12.42 -10.98
N GLU A 109 4.11 12.39 -9.65
CA GLU A 109 5.08 13.15 -8.85
C GLU A 109 5.50 12.37 -7.60
N VAL A 110 6.80 12.25 -7.36
CA VAL A 110 7.36 11.81 -6.08
C VAL A 110 7.81 13.04 -5.30
N VAL A 111 7.05 13.42 -4.27
CA VAL A 111 7.30 14.66 -3.51
C VAL A 111 8.44 14.51 -2.49
N SER A 112 8.66 13.28 -2.01
CA SER A 112 9.78 12.95 -1.11
C SER A 112 10.12 11.46 -1.14
N VAL A 113 11.35 11.13 -0.75
CA VAL A 113 11.81 9.78 -0.45
C VAL A 113 12.52 9.83 0.90
N GLU A 114 11.98 9.11 1.88
CA GLU A 114 12.37 9.23 3.28
C GLU A 114 12.63 7.85 3.89
N ARG A 115 13.38 7.82 5.01
CA ARG A 115 13.50 6.64 5.86
C ARG A 115 12.65 6.82 7.10
N ALA A 116 11.98 5.76 7.53
CA ALA A 116 11.19 5.78 8.76
C ALA A 116 11.19 4.41 9.44
N ALA A 117 11.03 4.39 10.76
CA ALA A 117 10.61 3.20 11.48
C ALA A 117 9.24 2.75 10.95
N ILE A 118 9.16 1.56 10.36
CA ILE A 118 7.91 1.00 9.85
C ILE A 118 7.57 -0.26 10.64
N THR A 119 6.40 -0.28 11.26
CA THR A 119 5.78 -1.47 11.84
C THR A 119 4.64 -1.90 10.93
N PHE A 120 4.72 -3.13 10.44
CA PHE A 120 3.66 -3.79 9.70
C PHE A 120 3.33 -5.09 10.43
N ASP A 121 2.19 -5.11 11.11
CA ASP A 121 1.68 -6.29 11.83
C ASP A 121 0.22 -6.44 11.44
N VAL A 122 -0.03 -6.97 10.24
CA VAL A 122 -1.38 -7.12 9.69
C VAL A 122 -1.56 -8.52 9.16
N HIS A 123 -2.58 -9.19 9.68
CA HIS A 123 -2.93 -10.57 9.35
C HIS A 123 -4.44 -10.67 9.10
N GLU A 124 -4.82 -11.11 7.90
CA GLU A 124 -6.22 -11.30 7.48
C GLU A 124 -7.13 -10.09 7.76
N GLY A 125 -6.65 -8.91 7.37
CA GLY A 125 -7.35 -7.63 7.53
C GLY A 125 -7.44 -7.10 8.97
N ARG A 126 -6.69 -7.69 9.92
CA ARG A 126 -6.59 -7.23 11.31
C ARG A 126 -5.16 -6.85 11.67
N GLY A 127 -4.99 -5.78 12.44
CA GLY A 127 -3.69 -5.42 13.01
C GLY A 127 -3.33 -3.96 12.79
N THR A 128 -2.05 -3.64 12.71
CA THR A 128 -1.56 -2.25 12.76
C THR A 128 -0.48 -1.99 11.72
N LEU A 129 -0.57 -0.82 11.09
CA LEU A 129 0.51 -0.18 10.34
C LEU A 129 0.93 1.10 11.08
N LYS A 130 2.23 1.28 11.30
CA LYS A 130 2.82 2.54 11.77
C LYS A 130 4.01 2.92 10.90
N ILE A 131 4.04 4.15 10.40
CA ILE A 131 5.14 4.72 9.62
C ILE A 131 5.63 5.97 10.35
N GLY A 132 6.68 5.83 11.16
CA GLY A 132 7.20 6.89 12.01
C GLY A 132 6.07 7.64 12.73
N GLU A 133 6.09 8.97 12.65
CA GLU A 133 4.99 9.83 13.11
C GLU A 133 4.08 10.31 11.97
N VAL A 134 4.29 9.80 10.75
CA VAL A 134 3.59 10.21 9.53
C VAL A 134 2.22 9.56 9.41
N SER A 135 2.15 8.26 9.61
CA SER A 135 0.91 7.50 9.39
C SER A 135 0.74 6.38 10.40
N TYR A 136 -0.51 6.16 10.80
CA TYR A 136 -0.94 5.09 11.70
C TYR A 136 -2.31 4.57 11.25
N ALA A 137 -2.45 3.26 11.11
CA ALA A 137 -3.74 2.62 10.90
C ALA A 137 -3.87 1.39 11.80
N GLU A 138 -5.05 1.23 12.41
CA GLU A 138 -5.45 0.03 13.15
C GLU A 138 -6.69 -0.56 12.47
N LEU A 139 -6.63 -1.84 12.14
CA LEU A 139 -7.54 -2.49 11.22
C LEU A 139 -8.43 -3.52 11.90
N GLU A 140 -9.68 -3.54 11.44
CA GLU A 140 -10.64 -4.61 11.73
C GLU A 140 -11.25 -5.14 10.43
N PRO A 141 -11.23 -6.47 10.22
CA PRO A 141 -11.83 -7.07 9.03
C PRO A 141 -13.36 -7.09 9.15
N TYR A 142 -14.05 -6.95 8.02
CA TYR A 142 -15.46 -7.30 7.94
C TYR A 142 -15.64 -8.81 8.05
N LYS A 143 -16.79 -9.22 8.57
CA LYS A 143 -17.14 -10.62 8.80
C LYS A 143 -18.39 -11.01 8.02
N GLY A 144 -18.35 -12.21 7.44
CA GLY A 144 -19.53 -12.87 6.90
C GLY A 144 -20.49 -13.31 8.00
N ALA A 145 -21.72 -13.67 7.62
CA ALA A 145 -22.73 -14.18 8.56
C ALA A 145 -22.30 -15.49 9.24
N ASP A 146 -21.38 -16.24 8.62
CA ASP A 146 -20.77 -17.46 9.13
C ASP A 146 -19.54 -17.21 10.02
N GLY A 147 -19.15 -15.95 10.23
CA GLY A 147 -17.98 -15.54 11.01
C GLY A 147 -16.65 -15.59 10.26
N SER A 148 -16.64 -16.01 8.99
CA SER A 148 -15.44 -15.93 8.13
C SER A 148 -15.05 -14.47 7.86
N THR A 149 -13.79 -14.22 7.53
CA THR A 149 -13.37 -12.88 7.08
C THR A 149 -13.92 -12.64 5.67
N THR A 150 -14.58 -11.50 5.47
CA THR A 150 -15.08 -11.11 4.15
C THR A 150 -13.91 -10.84 3.22
N THR A 151 -13.98 -11.37 2.00
CA THR A 151 -12.97 -11.15 0.96
C THR A 151 -13.57 -10.61 -0.32
N LEU A 152 -12.79 -9.80 -1.05
CA LEU A 152 -13.07 -9.38 -2.42
C LEU A 152 -12.12 -10.12 -3.39
N SER A 153 -12.64 -10.53 -4.55
CA SER A 153 -11.89 -11.29 -5.56
C SER A 153 -12.25 -10.79 -6.97
N ASN A 154 -11.36 -11.01 -7.94
CA ASN A 154 -11.52 -10.56 -9.34
C ASN A 154 -11.64 -9.03 -9.48
N THR A 155 -10.76 -8.32 -8.78
CA THR A 155 -10.74 -6.85 -8.72
C THR A 155 -10.01 -6.25 -9.91
N ILE A 156 -10.42 -5.05 -10.34
CA ILE A 156 -9.83 -4.38 -11.50
C ILE A 156 -8.57 -3.59 -11.13
N PHE A 157 -8.56 -2.99 -9.94
CA PHE A 157 -7.42 -2.26 -9.38
C PHE A 157 -6.77 -3.07 -8.26
N SER A 158 -6.49 -4.35 -8.53
CA SER A 158 -5.54 -5.07 -7.69
C SER A 158 -4.16 -4.78 -8.23
N THR A 159 -3.28 -4.17 -7.44
CA THR A 159 -1.83 -4.28 -7.73
C THR A 159 -1.35 -5.72 -7.57
N VAL A 160 -2.20 -6.64 -7.07
CA VAL A 160 -1.88 -8.02 -6.67
C VAL A 160 -2.80 -9.03 -7.36
N PRO A 161 -2.44 -9.55 -8.54
CA PRO A 161 -3.29 -10.47 -9.30
C PRO A 161 -3.50 -11.80 -8.57
N GLY A 162 -4.75 -12.27 -8.48
CA GLY A 162 -5.08 -13.65 -8.09
C GLY A 162 -5.19 -13.96 -6.60
N ALA A 163 -4.77 -13.05 -5.71
CA ALA A 163 -4.97 -13.20 -4.26
C ALA A 163 -6.30 -12.56 -3.82
N PRO A 164 -7.07 -13.22 -2.91
CA PRO A 164 -8.24 -12.60 -2.31
C PRO A 164 -7.82 -11.45 -1.39
N VAL A 165 -8.63 -10.40 -1.38
CA VAL A 165 -8.41 -9.19 -0.60
C VAL A 165 -9.27 -9.26 0.64
N PHE A 166 -8.67 -9.24 1.82
CA PHE A 166 -9.37 -9.11 3.08
C PHE A 166 -9.91 -7.70 3.20
N VAL A 167 -11.24 -7.56 3.22
CA VAL A 167 -11.89 -6.26 3.30
C VAL A 167 -12.18 -5.90 4.74
N GLY A 168 -11.90 -4.66 5.11
CA GLY A 168 -12.06 -4.18 6.46
C GLY A 168 -12.21 -2.68 6.55
N LYS A 169 -12.09 -2.20 7.78
CA LYS A 169 -12.07 -0.78 8.11
C LYS A 169 -10.89 -0.50 9.01
N ALA A 170 -10.30 0.68 8.85
CA ALA A 170 -9.41 1.23 9.83
C ALA A 170 -10.25 1.78 11.00
N ALA A 171 -10.25 1.09 12.13
CA ALA A 171 -10.85 1.58 13.37
C ALA A 171 -10.25 2.93 13.77
N THR A 172 -8.95 3.11 13.52
CA THR A 172 -8.27 4.40 13.57
C THR A 172 -7.40 4.55 12.33
N TYR A 173 -7.45 5.69 11.65
CA TYR A 173 -6.53 6.06 10.59
C TYR A 173 -6.07 7.51 10.77
N ARG A 174 -4.77 7.71 10.93
CA ARG A 174 -4.12 9.02 11.00
C ARG A 174 -3.05 9.07 9.92
N SER A 175 -2.99 10.16 9.17
CA SER A 175 -1.93 10.38 8.19
C SER A 175 -1.68 11.88 8.04
N LYS A 176 -0.42 12.28 8.17
CA LYS A 176 0.00 13.68 8.03
C LYS A 176 1.24 13.78 7.16
N GLN A 177 1.09 14.40 5.99
CA GLN A 177 2.20 14.66 5.08
C GLN A 177 1.97 16.03 4.41
N PRO A 178 2.58 17.11 4.94
CA PRO A 178 2.36 18.48 4.46
C PRO A 178 2.61 18.69 2.97
N ALA A 179 3.59 18.00 2.37
CA ALA A 179 3.89 18.14 0.94
C ALA A 179 2.74 17.67 0.02
N LEU A 180 1.87 16.81 0.57
CA LEU A 180 0.68 16.29 -0.10
C LEU A 180 -0.61 16.99 0.37
N GLY A 181 -0.54 17.88 1.37
CA GLY A 181 -1.72 18.48 1.99
C GLY A 181 -2.50 17.52 2.90
N HIS A 182 -1.94 16.35 3.23
CA HIS A 182 -2.58 15.37 4.12
C HIS A 182 -2.57 15.83 5.58
N ASP A 183 -3.74 15.87 6.20
CA ASP A 183 -3.94 15.92 7.65
C ASP A 183 -5.23 15.16 8.00
N LEU A 184 -5.12 13.84 8.05
CA LEU A 184 -6.23 12.91 8.25
C LEU A 184 -6.27 12.42 9.71
N ASN A 185 -7.49 12.38 10.26
CA ASN A 185 -7.81 11.70 11.51
C ASN A 185 -9.21 11.10 11.39
N LEU A 186 -9.27 9.86 10.93
CA LEU A 186 -10.47 9.17 10.48
C LEU A 186 -10.74 7.92 11.31
N THR A 187 -12.02 7.55 11.40
CA THR A 187 -12.51 6.37 12.12
C THR A 187 -13.45 5.60 11.21
N GLY A 188 -13.27 4.29 11.12
CA GLY A 188 -14.15 3.38 10.37
C GLY A 188 -14.08 3.54 8.85
N HIS A 189 -12.95 4.03 8.32
CA HIS A 189 -12.73 4.23 6.88
C HIS A 189 -12.11 3.00 6.22
N ASN A 190 -12.09 2.94 4.89
CA ASN A 190 -11.65 1.77 4.13
C ASN A 190 -10.26 1.26 4.54
N ALA A 191 -10.15 -0.06 4.72
CA ALA A 191 -8.87 -0.75 4.81
C ALA A 191 -8.92 -2.08 4.05
N LEU A 192 -7.91 -2.35 3.24
CA LEU A 192 -7.83 -3.50 2.35
C LEU A 192 -6.45 -4.14 2.47
N GLN A 193 -6.41 -5.42 2.80
CA GLN A 193 -5.17 -6.18 2.91
C GLN A 193 -5.21 -7.37 1.95
N SER A 194 -4.08 -7.65 1.30
CA SER A 194 -3.97 -8.80 0.39
C SER A 194 -2.55 -9.33 0.39
N ALA A 195 -2.36 -10.59 -0.01
CA ALA A 195 -1.04 -11.13 -0.29
C ALA A 195 -0.61 -10.78 -1.72
N PHE A 196 0.69 -10.71 -1.98
CA PHE A 196 1.23 -10.49 -3.31
C PHE A 196 2.38 -11.42 -3.64
N VAL A 197 2.53 -11.68 -4.95
CA VAL A 197 3.71 -12.28 -5.55
C VAL A 197 4.02 -11.49 -6.82
N PHE A 198 5.21 -10.90 -6.89
CA PHE A 198 5.68 -10.13 -8.04
C PHE A 198 6.98 -10.69 -8.58
N ASP A 199 7.00 -10.91 -9.89
CA ASP A 199 8.16 -11.31 -10.66
C ASP A 199 8.46 -10.26 -11.73
N GLY A 200 9.73 -9.98 -11.97
CA GLY A 200 10.20 -9.07 -13.01
C GLY A 200 11.62 -9.37 -13.47
#